data_AF-A0A239IWZ8-F1
#
_entry.id   AF-A0A239IWZ8-F1
#
_cell.length_a   1.000
_cell.length_b   1.000
_cell.length_c   1.000
_cell.angle_alpha   90.00
_cell.angle_beta   90.00
_cell.angle_gamma   90.00
#
_symmetry.space_group_name_H-M   'P 1'
#
loop_
_entity.id
_entity.type
_entity.pdbx_description
1 polymer ?
#
loop_
_entity_poly.entity_id
_entity_poly.type
_entity_poly.pdbx_seq_one_letter_code
_entity_poly.pdbx_strand_id
1 'polypeptide(L)'
;MTITLDILPEMEQRLAQQAAVRGLEIDAYALSLLEDATRKDVSSTVSHPETKSFVELFAPLRGLNIDFEADRKSDFGRDIDL
;
A
#
# COMPACT_ATOMS: atom_id res chain seq x y z
N MET A 1 9.40 13.33 -27.61
CA MET A 1 7.94 13.51 -27.77
C MET A 1 7.49 14.42 -26.64
N THR A 2 6.68 15.43 -26.93
CA THR A 2 6.28 16.44 -25.94
C THR A 2 4.78 16.41 -25.80
N ILE A 3 4.28 16.41 -24.57
CA ILE A 3 2.87 16.48 -24.24
C ILE A 3 2.63 17.70 -23.36
N THR A 4 1.44 18.29 -23.48
CA THR A 4 1.02 19.43 -22.66
C THR A 4 -0.08 18.95 -21.72
N LEU A 5 0.03 19.31 -20.44
CA LEU A 5 -0.89 18.91 -19.40
C LEU A 5 -1.46 20.18 -18.77
N ASP A 6 -2.77 20.35 -18.88
CA ASP A 6 -3.47 21.41 -18.14
C ASP A 6 -3.71 20.92 -16.71
N ILE A 7 -3.04 21.54 -15.76
CA ILE A 7 -3.16 21.21 -14.34
C ILE A 7 -3.63 22.43 -13.54
N LEU A 8 -4.24 22.15 -12.39
CA LEU A 8 -4.63 23.17 -11.43
C LEU A 8 -3.39 23.91 -10.90
N PRO A 9 -3.46 25.23 -10.68
CA PRO A 9 -2.32 26.02 -10.22
C PRO A 9 -1.80 25.57 -8.85
N GLU A 10 -2.66 25.04 -7.98
CA GLU A 10 -2.25 24.48 -6.69
C GLU A 10 -1.39 23.22 -6.86
N MET A 11 -1.65 22.44 -7.92
CA MET A 11 -0.88 21.24 -8.23
C MET A 11 0.48 21.59 -8.82
N GLU A 12 0.57 22.64 -9.63
CA GLU A 12 1.84 23.16 -10.14
C GLU A 12 2.77 23.60 -9.00
N GLN A 13 2.23 24.34 -8.01
CA GLN A 13 3.00 24.74 -6.84
C GLN A 13 3.52 23.55 -6.03
N ARG A 14 2.68 22.52 -5.85
CA ARG A 14 3.10 21.29 -5.15
C ARG A 14 4.16 20.53 -5.94
N LEU A 15 4.00 20.44 -7.25
CA LEU A 15 4.96 19.79 -8.14
C LEU A 15 6.32 20.51 -8.06
N ALA A 16 6.33 21.84 -8.09
CA ALA A 16 7.52 22.66 -7.94
C ALA A 16 8.23 22.44 -6.58
N GLN A 17 7.47 22.40 -5.49
CA GLN A 17 8.02 22.12 -4.16
C GLN A 17 8.64 20.72 -4.09
N GLN A 18 7.95 19.71 -4.61
CA GLN A 18 8.45 18.34 -4.60
C GLN A 18 9.69 18.16 -5.49
N ALA A 19 9.72 18.84 -6.64
CA ALA A 19 10.89 18.88 -7.51
C ALA A 19 12.10 19.50 -6.79
N ALA A 20 11.89 20.64 -6.12
CA ALA A 20 12.93 21.32 -5.34
C ALA A 20 13.46 20.46 -4.18
N VAL A 21 12.60 19.74 -3.46
CA VAL A 21 13.00 18.79 -2.40
C VAL A 21 13.89 17.67 -2.94
N ARG A 22 13.64 17.22 -4.18
CA ARG A 22 14.45 16.20 -4.86
C ARG A 22 15.65 16.78 -5.62
N GLY A 23 15.82 18.11 -5.65
CA GLY A 23 16.85 18.78 -6.42
C GLY A 23 16.72 18.60 -7.93
N LEU A 24 15.48 18.41 -8.41
CA LEU A 24 15.16 18.21 -9.83
C LEU A 24 14.44 19.43 -10.39
N GLU A 25 14.61 19.66 -11.69
CA GLU A 25 13.75 20.54 -12.47
C GLU A 25 12.32 19.97 -12.52
N ILE A 26 11.32 20.84 -12.61
CA ILE A 26 9.90 20.45 -12.63
C ILE A 26 9.61 19.44 -13.73
N ASP A 27 10.12 19.67 -14.94
CA ASP A 27 9.88 18.77 -16.08
C ASP A 27 10.51 17.39 -15.88
N ALA A 28 11.71 17.33 -15.30
CA ALA A 28 12.39 16.08 -14.99
C ALA A 28 11.63 15.30 -13.90
N TYR A 29 11.10 16.01 -12.90
CA TYR A 29 10.29 15.40 -11.86
C TYR A 29 8.94 14.90 -12.40
N ALA A 30 8.28 15.67 -13.26
CA ALA A 30 7.04 15.27 -13.93
C ALA A 30 7.23 14.03 -14.82
N LEU A 31 8.34 13.97 -15.56
CA LEU A 31 8.67 12.80 -16.38
C LEU A 31 8.88 11.56 -15.51
N SER A 32 9.63 11.67 -14.41
CA SER A 32 9.83 10.57 -13.46
C SER A 32 8.50 10.06 -12.87
N LEU A 33 7.55 10.96 -12.57
CA LEU A 33 6.23 10.57 -12.07
C LEU A 33 5.42 9.79 -13.13
N LEU A 34 5.49 10.20 -14.39
CA LEU A 34 4.83 9.49 -15.48
C LEU A 34 5.45 8.11 -15.72
N GLU A 35 6.78 8.00 -15.68
CA GLU A 35 7.49 6.72 -15.78
C GLU A 35 7.12 5.78 -14.62
N ASP A 36 7.09 6.29 -13.38
CA ASP A 36 6.68 5.52 -12.21
C ASP A 36 5.21 5.06 -12.29
N ALA A 37 4.32 5.91 -12.83
CA ALA A 37 2.92 5.56 -13.05
C ALA A 37 2.78 4.39 -14.03
N THR A 38 3.53 4.42 -15.15
CA THR A 38 3.51 3.29 -16.10
C THR A 38 3.99 1.99 -15.45
N ARG A 39 5.03 2.03 -14.61
CA ARG A 39 5.50 0.83 -13.88
C ARG A 39 4.46 0.30 -12.90
N LYS A 40 3.73 1.17 -12.22
CA LYS A 40 2.66 0.78 -11.29
C LYS A 40 1.49 0.11 -12.00
N ASP A 41 1.15 0.55 -13.22
CA ASP A 41 0.11 -0.11 -14.01
C ASP A 41 0.53 -1.49 -14.54
N VAL A 42 1.83 -1.73 -14.76
CA VAL A 42 2.32 -3.09 -15.06
C VAL A 42 2.37 -3.97 -13.80
N SER A 43 2.57 -3.36 -12.62
CA SER A 43 2.61 -4.07 -11.32
C SER A 43 1.24 -4.17 -10.64
N SER A 44 0.18 -3.57 -11.19
CA SER A 44 -1.18 -3.62 -10.62
C SER A 44 -1.93 -4.92 -10.94
N THR A 45 -1.26 -5.90 -11.56
CA THR A 45 -1.39 -7.28 -11.08
C THR A 45 -0.78 -7.36 -9.67
N VAL A 46 -1.41 -6.66 -8.73
CA VAL A 46 -1.30 -6.97 -7.31
C VAL A 46 -1.82 -8.39 -7.22
N SER A 47 -0.90 -9.36 -7.29
CA SER A 47 -1.07 -10.61 -6.61
C SER A 47 -1.41 -10.18 -5.19
N HIS A 48 -2.71 -10.19 -4.87
CA HIS A 48 -3.10 -10.29 -3.49
C HIS A 48 -2.25 -11.42 -2.95
N PRO A 49 -1.47 -11.23 -1.86
CA PRO A 49 -0.95 -12.39 -1.18
C PRO A 49 -2.22 -13.16 -0.84
N GLU A 50 -2.39 -14.32 -1.47
CA GLU A 50 -3.50 -15.24 -1.24
C GLU A 50 -3.77 -15.17 0.25
N THR A 51 -4.90 -14.59 0.65
CA THR A 51 -5.32 -14.58 2.03
C THR A 51 -5.62 -16.03 2.33
N LYS A 52 -4.56 -16.78 2.66
CA LYS A 52 -4.62 -18.18 3.04
C LYS A 52 -5.72 -18.23 4.06
N SER A 53 -6.78 -18.95 3.70
CA SER A 53 -7.94 -19.13 4.56
C SER A 53 -7.43 -19.45 5.96
N PHE A 54 -8.01 -18.88 7.01
CA PHE A 54 -7.62 -19.22 8.38
C PHE A 54 -7.57 -20.74 8.59
N VAL A 55 -8.39 -21.49 7.84
CA VAL A 55 -8.37 -22.95 7.80
C VAL A 55 -7.04 -23.54 7.28
N GLU A 56 -6.41 -22.95 6.27
CA GLU A 56 -5.11 -23.37 5.74
C GLU A 56 -3.96 -23.02 6.70
N LEU A 57 -4.04 -21.89 7.40
CA LEU A 57 -3.03 -21.50 8.38
C LEU A 57 -2.91 -22.54 9.52
N PHE A 58 -4.02 -23.17 9.88
CA PHE A 58 -4.08 -24.19 10.93
C PHE A 58 -4.10 -25.63 10.38
N ALA A 59 -3.99 -25.84 9.06
CA ALA A 59 -3.94 -27.18 8.47
C ALA A 59 -2.78 -28.04 9.03
N PRO A 60 -1.56 -27.51 9.27
CA PRO A 60 -0.48 -28.27 9.90
C PRO A 60 -0.74 -28.66 11.36
N LEU A 61 -1.69 -28.00 12.02
CA LEU A 61 -2.06 -28.26 13.41
C LEU A 61 -3.23 -29.25 13.54
N ARG A 62 -3.86 -29.64 12.41
CA ARG A 62 -4.91 -30.67 12.41
C ARG A 62 -4.31 -32.02 12.78
N GLY A 63 -4.84 -32.64 13.83
CA GLY A 63 -4.36 -33.92 14.36
C GLY A 63 -3.45 -33.79 15.59
N LEU A 64 -3.03 -32.57 15.93
CA LEU A 64 -2.55 -32.28 17.26
C LEU A 64 -3.81 -32.13 18.15
N ASN A 65 -3.91 -32.86 19.25
CA ASN A 65 -5.05 -32.80 20.19
C ASN A 65 -5.01 -31.49 20.98
N ILE A 66 -5.16 -30.36 20.26
CA ILE A 66 -5.19 -29.01 20.81
C ILE A 66 -6.65 -28.70 21.07
N ASP A 67 -7.02 -28.73 22.35
CA ASP A 67 -8.30 -28.21 22.78
C ASP A 67 -8.25 -26.69 22.66
N PHE A 68 -8.92 -26.14 21.66
CA PHE A 68 -9.23 -24.71 21.61
C PHE A 68 -10.33 -24.44 22.63
N GLU A 69 -10.02 -24.58 23.93
CA GLU A 69 -10.84 -23.93 24.94
C GLU A 69 -10.67 -22.43 24.71
N ALA A 70 -11.69 -21.82 24.08
CA ALA A 70 -11.87 -20.39 24.16
C ALA A 70 -12.02 -20.09 25.64
N ASP A 71 -10.92 -19.71 26.30
CA ASP A 71 -10.95 -19.22 27.66
C ASP A 71 -11.83 -17.96 27.64
N ARG A 72 -13.14 -18.16 27.88
CA ARG A 72 -14.11 -17.08 28.03
C ARG A 72 -13.97 -16.44 29.40
N LYS A 73 -12.78 -16.48 29.98
CA LYS A 73 -12.41 -15.73 31.16
C LYS A 73 -11.03 -15.11 30.94
N SER A 74 -10.96 -13.83 31.26
CA SER A 74 -9.78 -12.96 31.27
C SER A 74 -9.30 -12.40 29.93
N ASP A 75 -9.76 -11.17 29.70
CA ASP A 75 -8.94 -10.03 29.27
C ASP A 75 -8.65 -9.84 27.76
N PHE A 76 -9.66 -10.01 26.92
CA PHE A 76 -9.73 -9.26 25.65
C PHE A 76 -10.39 -7.89 25.88
N GLY A 77 -9.71 -7.05 26.66
CA GLY A 77 -10.12 -5.68 26.95
C GLY A 77 -8.90 -4.80 27.17
N ARG A 78 -8.00 -4.71 26.18
CA ARG A 78 -7.18 -3.50 26.07
C ARG A 78 -8.04 -2.49 25.33
N ASP A 79 -8.53 -1.50 26.07
CA ASP A 79 -9.20 -0.34 25.52
C ASP A 79 -8.27 0.30 24.49
N ILE A 80 -8.65 0.19 23.22
CA ILE A 80 -8.08 0.97 22.14
C ILE A 80 -9.01 2.18 22.01
N ASP A 81 -8.56 3.30 22.56
CA ASP A 81 -9.17 4.61 22.34
C ASP A 81 -9.02 4.95 20.84
N LEU A 82 -10.16 5.05 20.14
CA LEU A 82 -10.26 5.40 18.73
C LEU A 82 -10.50 6.90 18.57
#